data_AF-A0A8S3IQT5-F1
#
_entry.id   AF-A0A8S3IQT5-F1
#
_cell.length_a   1.000
_cell.length_b   1.000
_cell.length_c   1.000
_cell.angle_alpha   90.00
_cell.angle_beta   90.00
_cell.angle_gamma   90.00
#
_symmetry.space_group_name_H-M   'P 1'
#
loop_
_entity.id
_entity.type
_entity.pdbx_description
1 polymer ?
#
loop_
_entity_poly.entity_id
_entity_poly.type
_entity_poly.pdbx_seq_one_letter_code
_entity_poly.pdbx_strand_id
1 'polypeptide(L)'
;TPIECIPPSDFAGNHKAYVENYCWTHYTFSIDNTKALTRHYARDGEDSQRTPYYIWIPYILIAAALCTYLPAWLWHVIGHKATFDVPAMINHLGKMKLSNPEDRRSNLTTMAKHYEKVEQYATAKVRATDNLLKRAISACMFFAGGGLLTGIYFLIKFLYLCNSIGQFFLMNYLLKIDYWTYGQKTLQGLLVGADVIKNKDVFPRVVFCDFTIRYLGDNNLNYT
;
A
#
# COMPACT_ATOMS: atom_id res chain seq x y z
N THR A 1 -6.88 6.54 -25.46
CA THR A 1 -6.45 5.22 -24.94
C THR A 1 -5.16 5.42 -24.14
N PRO A 2 -4.86 4.59 -23.13
CA PRO A 2 -3.67 4.75 -22.27
C PRO A 2 -2.34 4.50 -23.01
N ILE A 3 -2.39 3.84 -24.16
CA ILE A 3 -1.29 3.62 -25.09
C ILE A 3 -1.75 4.05 -26.50
N GLU A 4 -0.85 4.63 -27.27
CA GLU A 4 -1.05 4.91 -28.70
C GLU A 4 -0.12 4.02 -29.52
N CYS A 5 -0.68 3.25 -30.45
CA CYS A 5 0.05 2.31 -31.27
C CYS A 5 0.19 2.82 -32.71
N ILE A 6 1.30 2.45 -33.36
CA ILE A 6 1.55 2.70 -34.78
C ILE A 6 1.46 1.36 -35.51
N PRO A 7 0.26 0.85 -35.84
CA PRO A 7 0.12 -0.38 -36.61
C PRO A 7 0.47 -0.13 -38.10
N PRO A 8 0.63 -1.19 -38.91
CA PRO A 8 0.81 -1.08 -40.35
C PRO A 8 -0.33 -0.27 -41.00
N SER A 9 -0.03 0.40 -42.12
CA SER A 9 -0.95 1.32 -42.82
C SER A 9 -2.31 0.72 -43.18
N ASP A 10 -2.39 -0.61 -43.30
CA ASP A 10 -3.60 -1.33 -43.67
C ASP A 10 -4.63 -1.37 -42.51
N PHE A 11 -4.20 -1.16 -41.27
CA PHE A 11 -5.04 -1.22 -40.07
C PHE A 11 -5.64 0.15 -39.74
N ALA A 12 -6.65 0.58 -40.51
CA ALA A 12 -7.37 1.83 -40.26
C ALA A 12 -8.58 1.65 -39.32
N GLY A 13 -8.91 2.70 -38.56
CA GLY A 13 -10.13 2.80 -37.76
C GLY A 13 -10.25 1.76 -36.65
N ASN A 14 -11.26 0.89 -36.74
CA ASN A 14 -11.57 -0.13 -35.72
C ASN A 14 -10.43 -1.11 -35.48
N HIS A 15 -9.67 -1.43 -36.53
CA HIS A 15 -8.51 -2.29 -36.45
C HIS A 15 -7.39 -1.67 -35.60
N LYS A 16 -7.15 -0.35 -35.71
CA LYS A 16 -6.22 0.38 -34.83
C LYS A 16 -6.67 0.31 -33.38
N ALA A 17 -7.95 0.54 -33.11
CA ALA A 17 -8.50 0.47 -31.75
C ALA A 17 -8.41 -0.93 -31.13
N TYR A 18 -8.53 -1.99 -31.94
CA TYR A 18 -8.30 -3.37 -31.50
C TYR A 18 -6.84 -3.58 -31.08
N VAL A 19 -5.88 -3.16 -31.92
CA VAL A 19 -4.44 -3.29 -31.64
C VAL A 19 -4.06 -2.51 -30.39
N GLU A 20 -4.56 -1.29 -30.21
CA GLU A 20 -4.32 -0.48 -29.00
C GLU A 20 -4.80 -1.19 -27.72
N ASN A 21 -6.01 -1.76 -27.75
CA ASN A 21 -6.55 -2.49 -26.60
C ASN A 21 -5.78 -3.79 -26.35
N TYR A 22 -5.43 -4.52 -27.41
CA TYR A 22 -4.64 -5.74 -27.31
C TYR A 22 -3.29 -5.44 -26.66
N CYS A 23 -2.54 -4.47 -27.19
CA CYS A 23 -1.22 -4.10 -26.68
C CYS A 23 -1.26 -3.50 -25.27
N TRP A 24 -2.37 -2.86 -24.88
CA TRP A 24 -2.55 -2.43 -23.49
C TRP A 24 -2.69 -3.60 -22.51
N THR A 25 -3.39 -4.67 -22.92
CA THR A 25 -3.66 -5.83 -22.04
C THR A 25 -2.59 -6.91 -22.05
N HIS A 26 -1.78 -6.96 -23.13
CA HIS A 26 -0.74 -7.96 -23.32
C HIS A 26 0.65 -7.42 -22.94
N TYR A 27 1.65 -8.32 -22.93
CA TYR A 27 3.00 -7.95 -22.57
C TYR A 27 3.63 -7.04 -23.63
N THR A 28 4.29 -5.99 -23.18
CA THR A 28 5.14 -5.13 -24.00
C THR A 28 6.60 -5.28 -23.59
N PHE A 29 7.52 -5.00 -24.50
CA PHE A 29 8.95 -5.06 -24.22
C PHE A 29 9.67 -3.85 -24.81
N SER A 30 10.76 -3.42 -24.19
CA SER A 30 11.60 -2.33 -24.69
C SER A 30 12.90 -2.88 -25.27
N ILE A 31 13.26 -2.42 -26.47
CA ILE A 31 14.56 -2.72 -27.09
C ILE A 31 15.39 -1.44 -27.15
N ASP A 32 16.71 -1.58 -27.04
CA ASP A 32 17.58 -0.44 -27.25
C ASP A 32 17.59 -0.01 -28.72
N ASN A 33 17.56 1.31 -28.99
CA ASN A 33 17.40 1.86 -30.34
C ASN A 33 18.63 1.59 -31.22
N THR A 34 19.73 1.13 -30.62
CA THR A 34 20.99 0.75 -31.27
C THR A 34 20.99 -0.67 -31.82
N LYS A 35 20.05 -1.53 -31.38
CA LYS A 35 19.96 -2.94 -31.79
C LYS A 35 18.91 -3.11 -32.87
N ALA A 36 19.27 -3.79 -33.96
CA ALA A 36 18.32 -4.16 -35.00
C ALA A 36 17.29 -5.18 -34.47
N LEU A 37 16.01 -4.93 -34.77
CA LEU A 37 14.93 -5.88 -34.52
C LEU A 37 15.18 -7.13 -35.36
N THR A 38 15.69 -8.20 -34.75
CA THR A 38 15.90 -9.48 -35.43
C THR A 38 14.75 -10.42 -35.09
N ARG A 39 14.33 -11.27 -36.04
CA ARG A 39 13.23 -12.25 -35.86
C ARG A 39 13.45 -13.18 -34.64
N HIS A 40 14.69 -13.37 -34.24
CA HIS A 40 15.06 -14.10 -33.02
C HIS A 40 14.70 -13.34 -31.73
N TYR A 41 14.74 -12.00 -31.68
CA TYR A 41 14.33 -11.23 -30.50
C TYR A 41 12.81 -11.30 -30.24
N ALA A 42 11.98 -11.42 -31.29
CA ALA A 42 10.53 -11.59 -31.15
C ALA A 42 10.13 -13.00 -30.66
N ARG A 43 11.00 -14.01 -30.87
CA ARG A 43 10.74 -15.42 -30.50
C ARG A 43 11.43 -15.84 -29.21
N ASP A 44 12.69 -15.45 -29.02
CA ASP A 44 13.56 -15.79 -27.89
C ASP A 44 13.70 -14.63 -26.88
N GLY A 45 12.99 -13.50 -27.07
CA GLY A 45 12.82 -12.41 -26.10
C GLY A 45 11.94 -12.80 -24.89
N GLU A 46 12.09 -14.05 -24.44
CA GLU A 46 11.36 -14.65 -23.34
C GLU A 46 11.88 -14.16 -21.98
N ASP A 47 13.11 -13.63 -21.93
CA ASP A 47 13.82 -13.37 -20.66
C ASP A 47 14.17 -11.92 -20.34
N SER A 48 13.87 -10.94 -21.20
CA SER A 48 14.21 -9.54 -20.93
C SER A 48 13.01 -8.62 -21.02
N GLN A 49 12.48 -8.30 -19.84
CA GLN A 49 11.67 -7.10 -19.57
C GLN A 49 10.31 -7.03 -20.28
N ARG A 50 9.51 -8.09 -20.16
CA ARG A 50 8.06 -7.99 -20.37
C ARG A 50 7.43 -7.22 -19.21
N THR A 51 6.73 -6.13 -19.49
CA THR A 51 6.26 -5.16 -18.47
C THR A 51 4.73 -5.11 -18.31
N PRO A 52 4.03 -6.20 -17.90
CA PRO A 52 2.59 -6.12 -17.66
C PRO A 52 2.22 -5.42 -16.34
N TYR A 53 3.17 -4.79 -15.63
CA TYR A 53 2.91 -4.24 -14.29
C TYR A 53 2.01 -3.00 -14.30
N TYR A 54 1.90 -2.27 -15.41
CA TYR A 54 1.10 -1.03 -15.50
C TYR A 54 -0.39 -1.26 -15.24
N ILE A 55 -0.94 -2.40 -15.64
CA ILE A 55 -2.34 -2.77 -15.38
C ILE A 55 -2.55 -3.03 -13.89
N TRP A 56 -1.55 -3.60 -13.21
CA TRP A 56 -1.63 -4.00 -11.81
C TRP A 56 -1.33 -2.87 -10.83
N ILE A 57 -0.54 -1.86 -11.23
CA ILE A 57 -0.16 -0.72 -10.39
C ILE A 57 -1.37 -0.11 -9.65
N PRO A 58 -2.49 0.27 -10.31
CA PRO A 58 -3.62 0.90 -9.62
C PRO A 58 -4.22 0.01 -8.53
N TYR A 59 -4.36 -1.29 -8.79
CA TYR A 59 -4.91 -2.25 -7.81
C TYR A 59 -3.97 -2.46 -6.63
N ILE A 60 -2.67 -2.56 -6.90
CA ILE A 60 -1.64 -2.68 -5.86
C ILE A 60 -1.61 -1.42 -5.00
N LEU A 61 -1.72 -0.23 -5.59
CA LEU A 61 -1.74 1.04 -4.87
C LEU A 61 -2.99 1.20 -4.00
N ILE A 62 -4.16 0.75 -4.47
CA ILE A 62 -5.38 0.73 -3.65
C ILE A 62 -5.20 -0.21 -2.46
N ALA A 63 -4.68 -1.42 -2.69
CA ALA A 63 -4.39 -2.36 -1.62
C ALA A 63 -3.36 -1.79 -0.63
N ALA A 64 -2.31 -1.11 -1.11
CA ALA A 64 -1.31 -0.44 -0.29
C ALA A 64 -1.91 0.67 0.59
N ALA A 65 -2.82 1.48 0.03
CA ALA A 65 -3.53 2.51 0.77
C ALA A 65 -4.41 1.90 1.88
N LEU A 66 -5.14 0.83 1.57
CA LEU A 66 -5.96 0.11 2.55
C LEU A 66 -5.10 -0.51 3.66
N CYS A 67 -3.97 -1.12 3.31
CA CYS A 67 -3.01 -1.66 4.28
C CYS A 67 -2.42 -0.58 5.20
N THR A 68 -2.26 0.65 4.69
CA THR A 68 -1.79 1.79 5.50
C THR A 68 -2.88 2.38 6.39
N TYR A 69 -4.15 2.23 6.00
CA TYR A 69 -5.29 2.60 6.84
C TYR A 69 -5.59 1.58 7.95
N LEU A 70 -5.27 0.30 7.74
CA LEU A 70 -5.55 -0.79 8.67
C LEU A 70 -5.11 -0.52 10.13
N PRO A 71 -3.88 -0.06 10.40
CA PRO A 71 -3.45 0.25 11.76
C PRO A 71 -4.26 1.37 12.43
N ALA A 72 -4.71 2.38 11.65
CA ALA A 72 -5.56 3.46 12.16
C ALA A 72 -6.94 2.92 12.55
N TRP A 73 -7.52 2.12 11.66
CA TRP A 73 -8.80 1.48 11.90
C TRP A 73 -8.74 0.54 13.12
N LEU A 74 -7.67 -0.26 13.25
CA LEU A 74 -7.45 -1.11 14.42
C LEU A 74 -7.36 -0.29 15.71
N TRP A 75 -6.70 0.87 15.70
CA TRP A 75 -6.70 1.78 16.85
C TRP A 75 -8.09 2.28 17.20
N HIS A 76 -8.92 2.67 16.23
CA HIS A 76 -10.27 3.12 16.52
C HIS A 76 -11.15 1.99 17.09
N VAL A 77 -11.08 0.77 16.55
CA VAL A 77 -11.91 -0.35 17.00
C VAL A 77 -11.45 -0.89 18.36
N ILE A 78 -10.15 -1.12 18.52
CA ILE A 78 -9.58 -1.71 19.74
C ILE A 78 -9.46 -0.63 20.82
N GLY A 79 -8.99 0.56 20.47
CA GLY A 79 -8.86 1.70 21.39
C GLY A 79 -10.20 2.09 22.00
N HIS A 80 -11.29 2.13 21.22
CA HIS A 80 -12.62 2.43 21.77
C HIS A 80 -13.17 1.31 22.67
N LYS A 81 -12.78 0.04 22.46
CA LYS A 81 -13.19 -1.08 23.32
C LYS A 81 -12.32 -1.22 24.57
N ALA A 82 -11.04 -0.86 24.47
CA ALA A 82 -10.06 -0.97 25.55
C ALA A 82 -10.00 0.28 26.45
N THR A 83 -10.50 1.43 25.96
CA THR A 83 -10.44 2.72 26.66
C THR A 83 -11.84 3.21 26.96
N PHE A 84 -11.98 3.86 28.12
CA PHE A 84 -13.09 4.76 28.39
C PHE A 84 -13.15 5.85 27.32
N ASP A 85 -14.34 6.34 26.96
CA ASP A 85 -14.50 7.48 26.06
C ASP A 85 -13.98 8.76 26.74
N VAL A 86 -12.66 8.95 26.72
CA VAL A 86 -11.97 10.13 27.23
C VAL A 86 -12.50 11.41 26.58
N PRO A 87 -12.78 11.46 25.27
CA PRO A 87 -13.48 12.58 24.65
C PRO A 87 -14.85 12.90 25.29
N ALA A 88 -15.70 11.91 25.51
CA ALA A 88 -16.98 12.13 26.19
C ALA A 88 -16.80 12.64 27.63
N MET A 89 -15.81 12.11 28.35
CA MET A 89 -15.47 12.59 29.69
C MET A 89 -15.04 14.06 29.68
N ILE A 90 -14.14 14.45 28.77
CA ILE A 90 -13.68 15.84 28.64
C ILE A 90 -14.85 16.75 28.27
N ASN A 91 -15.73 16.32 27.38
CA ASN A 91 -16.93 17.09 27.02
C ASN A 91 -17.90 17.24 28.20
N HIS A 92 -18.08 16.21 29.02
CA HIS A 92 -18.88 16.29 30.25
C HIS A 92 -18.25 17.20 31.30
N LEU A 93 -16.93 17.12 31.49
CA LEU A 93 -16.18 18.01 32.38
C LEU A 93 -16.23 19.47 31.89
N GLY A 94 -16.18 19.68 30.57
CA GLY A 94 -16.35 20.99 29.94
C GLY A 94 -17.72 21.60 30.22
N LYS A 95 -18.79 20.78 30.15
CA LYS A 95 -20.16 21.21 30.50
C LYS A 95 -20.32 21.50 32.00
N MET A 96 -19.68 20.73 32.87
CA MET A 96 -19.69 20.96 34.32
C MET A 96 -19.01 22.25 34.75
N LYS A 97 -18.14 22.82 33.90
CA LYS A 97 -17.49 24.12 34.18
C LYS A 97 -18.49 25.28 34.23
N LEU A 98 -19.66 25.13 33.61
CA LEU A 98 -20.75 26.12 33.58
C LEU A 98 -21.75 25.95 34.74
N SER A 99 -21.66 24.87 35.51
CA SER A 99 -22.56 24.58 36.63
C SER A 99 -22.11 25.22 37.95
N ASN A 100 -23.04 25.33 38.90
CA ASN A 100 -22.83 25.86 40.24
C ASN A 100 -21.66 25.11 40.95
N PRO A 101 -20.82 25.79 41.76
CA PRO A 101 -19.57 25.19 42.25
C PRO A 101 -19.78 24.05 43.25
N GLU A 102 -20.91 23.99 43.96
CA GLU A 102 -21.28 22.86 44.82
C GLU A 102 -21.72 21.63 44.02
N ASP A 103 -22.65 21.80 43.07
CA ASP A 103 -23.12 20.74 42.17
C ASP A 103 -21.99 20.17 41.30
N ARG A 104 -21.05 21.03 40.92
CA ARG A 104 -19.85 20.59 40.19
C ARG A 104 -19.05 19.58 41.01
N ARG A 105 -18.89 19.79 42.33
CA ARG A 105 -18.04 18.95 43.18
C ARG A 105 -18.69 17.59 43.46
N SER A 106 -20.01 17.56 43.65
CA SER A 106 -20.77 16.30 43.81
C SER A 106 -20.81 15.48 42.52
N ASN A 107 -21.01 16.14 41.37
CA ASN A 107 -21.00 15.47 40.07
C ASN A 107 -19.61 14.93 39.71
N LEU A 108 -18.54 15.69 39.94
CA LEU A 108 -17.16 15.24 39.69
C LEU A 108 -16.79 14.02 40.55
N THR A 109 -17.18 14.01 41.83
CA THR A 109 -16.90 12.89 42.74
C THR A 109 -17.71 11.64 42.38
N THR A 110 -18.96 11.81 41.94
CA THR A 110 -19.80 10.71 41.46
C THR A 110 -19.23 10.10 40.18
N MET A 111 -18.79 10.94 39.24
CA MET A 111 -18.17 10.50 37.99
C MET A 111 -16.85 9.77 38.25
N ALA A 112 -15.98 10.33 39.11
CA ALA A 112 -14.71 9.70 39.49
C ALA A 112 -14.92 8.31 40.13
N LYS A 113 -15.90 8.18 41.05
CA LYS A 113 -16.25 6.90 41.67
C LYS A 113 -16.78 5.87 40.67
N HIS A 114 -17.56 6.30 39.68
CA HIS A 114 -18.02 5.42 38.62
C HIS A 114 -16.86 4.87 37.80
N TYR A 115 -15.89 5.71 37.42
CA TYR A 115 -14.71 5.26 36.67
C TYR A 115 -13.82 4.31 37.46
N GLU A 116 -13.55 4.63 38.73
CA GLU A 116 -12.75 3.78 39.62
C GLU A 116 -13.37 2.38 39.76
N LYS A 117 -14.70 2.29 39.91
CA LYS A 117 -15.40 0.99 39.90
C LYS A 117 -15.24 0.25 38.58
N VAL A 118 -15.44 0.91 37.44
CA VAL A 118 -15.35 0.21 36.14
C VAL A 118 -13.91 -0.26 35.87
N GLU A 119 -12.89 0.50 36.28
CA GLU A 119 -11.49 0.09 36.20
C GLU A 119 -11.21 -1.15 37.05
N GLN A 120 -11.71 -1.19 38.29
CA GLN A 120 -11.62 -2.35 39.17
C GLN A 120 -12.33 -3.59 38.58
N TYR A 121 -13.50 -3.43 37.96
CA TYR A 121 -14.20 -4.52 37.27
C TYR A 121 -13.43 -5.01 36.03
N ALA A 122 -12.85 -4.11 35.24
CA ALA A 122 -12.07 -4.46 34.06
C ALA A 122 -10.80 -5.26 34.43
N THR A 123 -10.07 -4.80 35.45
CA THR A 123 -8.88 -5.50 35.96
C THR A 123 -9.21 -6.86 36.58
N ALA A 124 -10.31 -6.97 37.34
CA ALA A 124 -10.76 -8.23 37.90
C ALA A 124 -11.16 -9.27 36.82
N LYS A 125 -11.88 -8.83 35.78
CA LYS A 125 -12.30 -9.71 34.65
C LYS A 125 -11.12 -10.15 33.79
N VAL A 126 -10.11 -9.29 33.61
CA VAL A 126 -8.88 -9.63 32.89
C VAL A 126 -8.09 -10.71 33.63
N ARG A 127 -8.00 -10.63 34.98
CA ARG A 127 -7.37 -11.65 35.83
C ARG A 127 -8.08 -13.01 35.78
N ALA A 128 -9.40 -13.02 35.57
CA ALA A 128 -10.19 -14.26 35.51
C ALA A 128 -10.12 -14.99 34.16
N THR A 129 -9.63 -14.35 33.11
CA THR A 129 -9.51 -14.94 31.75
C THR A 129 -8.05 -15.00 31.34
N ASP A 130 -7.33 -15.96 31.92
CA ASP A 130 -5.89 -16.15 31.75
C ASP A 130 -5.62 -17.02 30.51
N ASN A 131 -5.31 -16.38 29.39
CA ASN A 131 -4.92 -17.07 28.15
C ASN A 131 -3.44 -16.74 27.84
N LEU A 132 -2.70 -17.74 27.33
CA LEU A 132 -1.28 -17.64 26.95
C LEU A 132 -0.92 -16.40 26.12
N LEU A 133 -1.83 -15.97 25.22
CA LEU A 133 -1.66 -14.77 24.40
C LEU A 133 -1.52 -13.49 25.23
N LYS A 134 -2.26 -13.36 26.35
CA LYS A 134 -2.16 -12.20 27.26
C LYS A 134 -0.84 -12.22 28.04
N ARG A 135 -0.33 -13.41 28.40
CA ARG A 135 0.98 -13.58 29.05
C ARG A 135 2.13 -13.20 28.12
N ALA A 136 2.04 -13.54 26.83
CA ALA A 136 3.01 -13.12 25.82
C ALA A 136 3.01 -11.59 25.62
N ILE A 137 1.81 -10.99 25.56
CA ILE A 137 1.65 -9.53 25.47
C ILE A 137 2.15 -8.85 26.75
N SER A 138 1.87 -9.40 27.94
CA SER A 138 2.34 -8.79 29.20
C SER A 138 3.84 -8.99 29.43
N ALA A 139 4.44 -10.09 28.98
CA ALA A 139 5.88 -10.34 29.10
C ALA A 139 6.69 -9.43 28.16
N CYS A 140 6.19 -9.19 26.94
CA CYS A 140 6.80 -8.22 26.02
C CYS A 140 6.61 -6.77 26.52
N MET A 141 5.48 -6.46 27.15
CA MET A 141 5.16 -5.12 27.67
C MET A 141 5.65 -4.83 29.10
N PHE A 142 6.20 -5.82 29.82
CA PHE A 142 6.78 -5.63 31.16
C PHE A 142 7.99 -4.68 31.14
N PHE A 143 8.71 -4.59 30.01
CA PHE A 143 9.81 -3.65 29.83
C PHE A 143 9.37 -2.17 29.70
N ALA A 144 8.09 -1.89 29.44
CA ALA A 144 7.60 -0.54 29.13
C ALA A 144 6.76 0.12 30.26
N GLY A 145 6.54 -0.55 31.39
CA GLY A 145 5.93 0.05 32.59
C GLY A 145 4.50 0.59 32.47
N GLY A 146 3.79 0.31 31.37
CA GLY A 146 2.44 0.82 31.10
C GLY A 146 1.40 -0.29 31.07
N GLY A 147 0.16 0.01 31.50
CA GLY A 147 -0.97 -0.92 31.44
C GLY A 147 -1.34 -1.37 30.02
N LEU A 148 -2.42 -2.15 29.90
CA LEU A 148 -2.89 -2.75 28.63
C LEU A 148 -3.05 -1.73 27.48
N LEU A 149 -3.43 -0.49 27.79
CA LEU A 149 -3.58 0.61 26.82
C LEU A 149 -2.26 0.99 26.16
N THR A 150 -1.21 1.17 26.98
CA THR A 150 0.16 1.43 26.51
C THR A 150 0.64 0.25 25.65
N GLY A 151 0.30 -0.98 26.07
CA GLY A 151 0.36 -2.22 25.28
C GLY A 151 -0.10 -2.09 23.84
N ILE A 152 -1.39 -1.81 23.72
CA ILE A 152 -2.10 -1.72 22.46
C ILE A 152 -1.56 -0.57 21.60
N TYR A 153 -1.22 0.57 22.21
CA TYR A 153 -0.64 1.71 21.50
C TYR A 153 0.69 1.37 20.83
N PHE A 154 1.65 0.80 21.59
CA PHE A 154 2.95 0.41 21.02
C PHE A 154 2.82 -0.68 19.97
N LEU A 155 1.94 -1.67 20.17
CA LEU A 155 1.65 -2.70 19.17
C LEU A 155 1.15 -2.10 17.85
N ILE A 156 0.26 -1.12 17.90
CA ILE A 156 -0.25 -0.45 16.70
C ILE A 156 0.84 0.38 16.03
N LYS A 157 1.67 1.09 16.81
CA LYS A 157 2.84 1.80 16.25
C LYS A 157 3.83 0.85 15.59
N PHE A 158 4.05 -0.32 16.17
CA PHE A 158 4.85 -1.38 15.56
C PHE A 158 4.21 -1.88 14.25
N LEU A 159 2.90 -2.08 14.21
CA LEU A 159 2.19 -2.47 13.00
C LEU A 159 2.31 -1.41 11.88
N TYR A 160 2.26 -0.12 12.23
CA TYR A 160 2.56 0.97 11.30
C TYR A 160 3.98 0.84 10.73
N LEU A 161 4.97 0.59 11.58
CA LEU A 161 6.36 0.42 11.15
C LEU A 161 6.52 -0.78 10.21
N CYS A 162 5.97 -1.93 10.58
CA CYS A 162 5.99 -3.13 9.74
C CYS A 162 5.28 -2.91 8.39
N ASN A 163 4.13 -2.24 8.38
CA ASN A 163 3.45 -1.91 7.13
C ASN A 163 4.31 -0.98 6.26
N SER A 164 4.91 0.08 6.82
CA SER A 164 5.80 0.97 6.06
C SER A 164 7.01 0.24 5.45
N ILE A 165 7.63 -0.67 6.21
CA ILE A 165 8.72 -1.52 5.71
C ILE A 165 8.21 -2.44 4.58
N GLY A 166 7.05 -3.07 4.77
CA GLY A 166 6.43 -3.93 3.77
C GLY A 166 6.09 -3.19 2.47
N GLN A 167 5.55 -1.98 2.55
CA GLN A 167 5.28 -1.13 1.37
C GLN A 167 6.57 -0.80 0.62
N PHE A 168 7.67 -0.57 1.33
CA PHE A 168 8.97 -0.32 0.73
C PHE A 168 9.50 -1.53 -0.03
N PHE A 169 9.40 -2.73 0.55
CA PHE A 169 9.75 -3.98 -0.14
C PHE A 169 8.85 -4.30 -1.32
N LEU A 170 7.53 -4.05 -1.20
CA LEU A 170 6.57 -4.24 -2.28
C LEU A 170 6.94 -3.40 -3.50
N MET A 171 7.30 -2.13 -3.30
CA MET A 171 7.74 -1.24 -4.38
C MET A 171 9.05 -1.73 -5.00
N ASN A 172 9.99 -2.21 -4.19
CA ASN A 172 11.23 -2.78 -4.68
C ASN A 172 11.01 -4.00 -5.58
N TYR A 173 10.12 -4.90 -5.15
CA TYR A 173 9.75 -6.10 -5.90
C TYR A 173 9.02 -5.77 -7.21
N LEU A 174 8.06 -4.84 -7.17
CA LEU A 174 7.25 -4.45 -8.33
C LEU A 174 8.09 -3.83 -9.45
N LEU A 175 9.01 -2.92 -9.08
CA LEU A 175 9.84 -2.18 -10.04
C LEU A 175 11.12 -2.96 -10.41
N LYS A 176 11.45 -4.07 -9.74
CA LYS A 176 12.71 -4.83 -9.90
C LYS A 176 13.97 -3.92 -9.88
N ILE A 177 13.96 -2.90 -9.02
CA ILE A 177 15.03 -1.89 -8.89
C ILE A 177 15.96 -2.19 -7.73
N ASP A 178 17.19 -1.67 -7.76
CA ASP A 178 18.09 -1.69 -6.60
C ASP A 178 17.74 -0.57 -5.60
N TYR A 179 17.30 -0.95 -4.40
CA TYR A 179 16.69 -0.06 -3.40
C TYR A 179 17.57 1.09 -2.88
N TRP A 180 18.85 0.85 -2.58
CA TRP A 180 19.69 1.84 -1.89
C TRP A 180 19.98 3.10 -2.71
N THR A 181 20.07 2.98 -4.03
CA THR A 181 20.61 4.05 -4.89
C THR A 181 19.59 4.62 -5.86
N TYR A 182 18.39 4.04 -5.93
CA TYR A 182 17.38 4.41 -6.91
C TYR A 182 16.95 5.88 -6.82
N GLY A 183 16.60 6.36 -5.62
CA GLY A 183 16.13 7.74 -5.42
C GLY A 183 17.19 8.78 -5.80
N GLN A 184 18.43 8.58 -5.34
CA GLN A 184 19.55 9.48 -5.65
C GLN A 184 19.90 9.46 -7.15
N LYS A 185 19.96 8.28 -7.77
CA LYS A 185 20.23 8.14 -9.22
C LYS A 185 19.16 8.81 -10.07
N THR A 186 17.89 8.65 -9.69
CA THR A 186 16.77 9.26 -10.40
C THR A 186 16.77 10.79 -10.27
N LEU A 187 17.00 11.31 -9.06
CA LEU A 187 17.08 12.75 -8.83
C LEU A 187 18.25 13.39 -9.58
N GLN A 188 19.43 12.75 -9.56
CA GLN A 188 20.59 13.20 -10.31
C GLN A 188 20.33 13.19 -11.82
N GLY A 189 19.64 12.18 -12.35
CA GLY A 189 19.26 12.11 -13.77
C GLY A 189 18.32 13.21 -14.20
N LEU A 190 17.34 13.55 -13.36
CA LEU A 190 16.41 14.64 -13.63
C LEU A 190 17.10 16.02 -13.60
N LEU A 191 18.03 16.24 -12.66
CA LEU A 191 18.74 17.51 -12.50
C LEU A 191 19.78 17.76 -13.60
N VAL A 192 20.46 16.71 -14.06
CA VAL A 192 21.51 16.81 -15.10
C VAL A 192 20.90 16.87 -16.51
N GLY A 193 19.57 16.74 -16.64
CA GLY A 193 18.91 16.69 -17.96
C GLY A 193 19.34 15.46 -18.76
N ALA A 194 19.81 14.41 -18.09
CA ALA A 194 20.29 13.21 -18.73
C ALA A 194 19.13 12.25 -18.92
N ASP A 195 18.47 12.37 -20.06
CA ASP A 195 17.59 11.35 -20.66
C ASP A 195 18.29 9.98 -20.82
N VAL A 196 19.60 9.95 -20.56
CA VAL A 196 20.56 8.88 -20.78
C VAL A 196 20.79 8.01 -19.53
N ILE A 197 20.33 8.41 -18.33
CA ILE A 197 20.57 7.59 -17.13
C ILE A 197 19.60 6.42 -17.08
N LYS A 198 19.99 5.29 -17.70
CA LYS A 198 19.71 3.87 -17.33
C LYS A 198 18.28 3.46 -16.93
N ASN A 199 17.28 4.32 -17.08
CA ASN A 199 15.90 4.10 -16.70
C ASN A 199 15.04 3.61 -17.88
N LYS A 200 15.63 3.44 -19.08
CA LYS A 200 14.95 2.86 -20.24
C LYS A 200 14.44 1.45 -19.94
N ASP A 201 15.14 0.73 -19.08
CA ASP A 201 14.82 -0.65 -18.68
C ASP A 201 13.67 -0.74 -17.67
N VAL A 202 13.49 0.29 -16.83
CA VAL A 202 12.47 0.30 -15.77
C VAL A 202 11.23 1.08 -16.19
N PHE A 203 11.39 2.16 -16.96
CA PHE A 203 10.30 3.01 -17.45
C PHE A 203 10.53 3.40 -18.91
N PRO A 204 10.39 2.44 -19.85
CA PRO A 204 10.50 2.75 -21.27
C PRO A 204 9.34 3.64 -21.72
N ARG A 205 9.65 4.75 -22.39
CA ARG A 205 8.64 5.62 -23.02
C ARG A 205 8.14 5.05 -24.34
N VAL A 206 8.93 4.21 -24.99
CA VAL A 206 8.63 3.55 -26.26
C VAL A 206 8.83 2.06 -26.06
N VAL A 207 7.81 1.29 -26.41
CA VAL A 207 7.76 -0.16 -26.25
C VAL A 207 7.24 -0.80 -27.52
N PHE A 208 7.61 -2.06 -27.73
CA PHE A 208 7.12 -2.91 -28.80
C PHE A 208 6.09 -3.90 -28.26
N CYS A 209 5.18 -4.33 -29.11
CA CYS A 209 4.07 -5.20 -28.78
C CYS A 209 3.89 -6.25 -29.88
N ASP A 210 4.07 -7.52 -29.54
CA ASP A 210 3.83 -8.60 -30.48
C ASP A 210 2.35 -9.01 -30.44
N PHE A 211 1.69 -8.96 -31.59
CA PHE A 211 0.31 -9.43 -31.74
C PHE A 211 0.17 -10.37 -32.94
N THR A 212 -0.73 -11.34 -32.83
CA THR A 212 -0.92 -12.38 -33.83
C THR A 212 -2.35 -12.37 -34.34
N ILE A 213 -2.53 -12.32 -35.66
CA ILE A 213 -3.85 -12.39 -36.30
C ILE A 213 -4.02 -13.75 -36.96
N ARG A 214 -5.20 -14.34 -36.76
CA ARG A 214 -5.57 -15.65 -37.31
C ARG A 214 -6.55 -15.48 -38.46
N TYR A 215 -6.18 -16.02 -39.62
CA TYR A 215 -7.07 -16.16 -40.77
C TYR A 215 -7.47 -17.64 -40.93
N LEU A 216 -8.66 -17.90 -41.48
CA LEU A 216 -9.15 -19.25 -41.73
C LEU A 216 -8.32 -19.89 -42.87
N GLY A 217 -7.67 -21.04 -42.63
CA GLY A 217 -6.92 -21.78 -43.65
C GLY A 217 -5.40 -21.95 -43.44
N ASP A 218 -4.87 -21.43 -42.32
CA ASP A 218 -3.47 -21.48 -41.85
C ASP A 218 -2.54 -20.37 -42.36
N ASN A 219 -2.18 -19.51 -41.41
CA ASN A 219 -0.87 -18.90 -41.16
C ASN A 219 -1.09 -17.84 -40.06
N ASN A 220 -0.57 -18.08 -38.85
CA ASN A 220 -0.50 -17.04 -37.83
C ASN A 220 0.42 -15.92 -38.33
N LEU A 221 -0.15 -14.78 -38.69
CA LEU A 221 0.64 -13.60 -39.05
C LEU A 221 1.00 -12.86 -37.77
N ASN A 222 2.29 -12.88 -37.44
CA ASN A 222 2.84 -12.16 -36.30
C ASN A 222 3.28 -10.77 -36.75
N TYR A 223 2.81 -9.76 -36.02
CA TYR A 223 3.17 -8.36 -36.19
C TYR A 223 3.83 -7.86 -34.89
N THR A 224 4.75 -6.90 -35.02
CA THR A 224 5.43 -6.20 -33.93
C THR A 224 5.26 -4.70 -34.10
#